data_AF-A0A1V1W6U4-F1
#
_entry.id   AF-A0A1V1W6U4-F1
#
_cell.length_a   1.000
_cell.length_b   1.000
_cell.length_c   1.000
_cell.angle_alpha   90.00
_cell.angle_beta   90.00
_cell.angle_gamma   90.00
#
_symmetry.space_group_name_H-M   'P 1'
#
loop_
_entity.id
_entity.type
_entity.pdbx_description
1 polymer ?
#
loop_
_entity_poly.entity_id
_entity_poly.type
_entity_poly.pdbx_seq_one_letter_code
_entity_poly.pdbx_strand_id
1 'polypeptide(L)'
;MSKRHEDPWSEDPRDLLRSGPDFDLAEMDRGATPGWDEGKKAATAHGHRRGSLLSELQERLFAEGRERGERSLLVVVQGLDTAGKGGVARHVMSKVDPQGVALRSFGPPTEAERKHHFLWRIKKELPSPGLIGVFDRSHYEDVLVARVDGLVTPDEWEGRYDEINAFEEGLVEAGTTIIKFGLMVSHDEQGLRLMKRLDRPDKHWKYSTNDLPTRRDWDAYQAAYEDVFRRTSTDAAPWYVVPADHKWYARLAITEILTQTLADMDPEWPSVRWDPEVQRRELAASMSTAALRASLKETDKQVKKAVKDDRRVQVQAARARGVGAEDDPLVEAEAGAREAEAAATAAAAMLDLHRTRKQKADLLAEREDG
;
A
#
# COMPACT_ATOMS: atom_id res chain seq x y z
N MET A 1 -18.34 -31.25 8.51
CA MET A 1 -18.57 -30.17 7.52
C MET A 1 -17.42 -29.21 7.68
N SER A 2 -16.47 -29.23 6.75
CA SER A 2 -15.26 -28.40 6.82
C SER A 2 -15.67 -26.93 6.91
N LYS A 3 -15.16 -26.19 7.90
CA LYS A 3 -15.27 -24.73 7.93
C LYS A 3 -14.71 -24.25 6.59
N ARG A 4 -15.50 -23.56 5.78
CA ARG A 4 -14.91 -22.81 4.66
C ARG A 4 -13.99 -21.79 5.31
N HIS A 5 -12.68 -21.87 5.04
CA HIS A 5 -11.76 -20.78 5.33
C HIS A 5 -12.42 -19.46 4.88
N GLU A 6 -12.47 -18.47 5.78
CA GLU A 6 -13.07 -17.17 5.44
C GLU A 6 -12.18 -16.41 4.45
N ASP A 7 -10.86 -16.65 4.47
CA ASP A 7 -9.89 -16.16 3.49
C ASP A 7 -9.49 -17.24 2.45
N PRO A 8 -9.54 -16.94 1.13
CA PRO A 8 -9.03 -17.83 0.08
C PRO A 8 -7.50 -17.99 0.01
N TRP A 9 -6.70 -17.22 0.76
CA TRP A 9 -5.26 -17.46 0.88
C TRP A 9 -4.99 -18.68 1.76
N SER A 10 -4.19 -19.63 1.29
CA SER A 10 -3.82 -20.81 2.09
C SER A 10 -2.79 -20.52 3.18
N GLU A 11 -2.00 -19.46 3.03
CA GLU A 11 -1.00 -18.96 3.98
C GLU A 11 -0.80 -17.45 3.73
N ASP A 12 -0.23 -16.72 4.70
CA ASP A 12 -0.01 -15.28 4.57
C ASP A 12 0.96 -15.00 3.42
N PRO A 13 0.57 -14.21 2.39
CA PRO A 13 1.49 -13.84 1.32
C PRO A 13 2.70 -13.03 1.80
N ARG A 14 2.65 -12.40 2.97
CA ARG A 14 3.83 -11.77 3.59
C ARG A 14 4.87 -12.80 3.96
N ASP A 15 4.48 -13.93 4.54
CA ASP A 15 5.43 -14.98 4.92
C ASP A 15 5.91 -15.74 3.70
N LEU A 16 5.00 -16.10 2.79
CA LEU A 16 5.32 -16.85 1.57
C LEU A 16 6.26 -16.13 0.62
N LEU A 17 6.16 -14.80 0.52
CA LEU A 17 6.89 -14.02 -0.48
C LEU A 17 8.07 -13.26 0.11
N ARG A 18 8.26 -13.26 1.43
CA ARG A 18 9.35 -12.52 2.06
C ARG A 18 10.69 -13.18 1.77
N SER A 19 11.66 -12.38 1.33
CA SER A 19 13.04 -12.87 1.20
C SER A 19 13.75 -12.83 2.55
N GLY A 20 14.56 -13.85 2.81
CA GLY A 20 15.47 -13.93 3.95
C GLY A 20 16.94 -14.04 3.52
N PRO A 21 17.86 -14.20 4.49
CA PRO A 21 19.29 -14.34 4.23
C PRO A 21 19.66 -15.55 3.35
N ASP A 22 18.81 -16.58 3.35
CA ASP A 22 18.97 -17.82 2.57
C ASP A 22 18.15 -17.84 1.27
N PHE A 23 17.59 -16.69 0.86
CA PHE A 23 16.79 -16.61 -0.36
C PHE A 23 17.63 -16.95 -1.61
N ASP A 24 17.16 -17.90 -2.41
CA ASP A 24 17.76 -18.31 -3.69
C ASP A 24 16.83 -17.90 -4.84
N LEU A 25 17.30 -16.99 -5.70
CA LEU A 25 16.49 -16.49 -6.81
C LEU A 25 16.46 -17.47 -7.99
N ALA A 26 17.42 -18.40 -8.08
CA ALA A 26 17.48 -19.40 -9.13
C ALA A 26 16.41 -20.48 -8.92
N GLU A 27 16.11 -20.85 -7.68
CA GLU A 27 15.08 -21.86 -7.34
C GLU A 27 13.64 -21.34 -7.47
N MET A 28 13.46 -20.01 -7.53
CA MET A 28 12.14 -19.38 -7.60
C MET A 28 11.38 -19.70 -8.91
N ASP A 29 10.23 -20.36 -8.79
CA ASP A 29 9.25 -20.46 -9.89
C ASP A 29 8.51 -19.13 -10.09
N ARG A 30 8.81 -18.47 -11.21
CA ARG A 30 8.27 -17.15 -11.58
C ARG A 30 6.85 -17.22 -12.18
N GLY A 31 6.38 -18.43 -12.49
CA GLY A 31 5.02 -18.74 -12.94
C GLY A 31 4.09 -19.19 -11.81
N ALA A 32 4.63 -19.51 -10.64
CA ALA A 32 3.85 -19.95 -9.49
C ALA A 32 2.90 -18.87 -8.95
N THR A 33 1.92 -19.33 -8.17
CA THR A 33 0.99 -18.47 -7.41
C THR A 33 0.96 -18.88 -5.94
N PRO A 34 2.08 -18.74 -5.19
CA PRO A 34 2.17 -19.13 -3.78
C PRO A 34 0.96 -18.64 -2.97
N GLY A 35 0.39 -19.50 -2.14
CA GLY A 35 -0.76 -19.14 -1.30
C GLY A 35 -2.09 -19.00 -2.03
N TRP A 36 -2.15 -19.17 -3.36
CA TRP A 36 -3.36 -18.91 -4.15
C TRP A 36 -3.67 -19.99 -5.20
N ASP A 37 -4.68 -20.81 -4.93
CA ASP A 37 -5.14 -21.89 -5.81
C ASP A 37 -6.54 -21.66 -6.42
N GLU A 38 -7.23 -20.59 -6.02
CA GLU A 38 -8.60 -20.28 -6.46
C GLU A 38 -8.69 -19.71 -7.90
N GLY A 39 -7.52 -19.52 -8.53
CA GLY A 39 -7.39 -19.06 -9.91
C GLY A 39 -7.73 -17.58 -10.13
N LYS A 40 -7.56 -17.15 -11.38
CA LYS A 40 -7.59 -15.72 -11.79
C LYS A 40 -8.91 -15.00 -11.52
N LYS A 41 -10.05 -15.68 -11.71
CA LYS A 41 -11.38 -15.06 -11.55
C LYS A 41 -11.64 -14.73 -10.08
N ALA A 42 -11.35 -15.67 -9.18
CA ALA A 42 -11.43 -15.44 -7.75
C ALA A 42 -10.43 -14.37 -7.30
N ALA A 43 -9.21 -14.39 -7.84
CA ALA A 43 -8.17 -13.38 -7.52
C ALA A 43 -8.64 -11.97 -7.85
N THR A 44 -9.28 -11.80 -9.02
CA THR A 44 -9.83 -10.50 -9.43
C THR A 44 -10.93 -10.04 -8.47
N ALA A 45 -11.86 -10.93 -8.11
CA ALA A 45 -12.93 -10.62 -7.18
C ALA A 45 -12.42 -10.30 -5.76
N HIS A 46 -11.44 -11.07 -5.27
CA HIS A 46 -10.80 -10.85 -3.97
C HIS A 46 -10.05 -9.51 -3.94
N GLY A 47 -9.21 -9.25 -4.95
CA GLY A 47 -8.49 -7.98 -5.08
C GLY A 47 -9.41 -6.75 -5.23
N HIS A 48 -10.64 -6.90 -5.74
CA HIS A 48 -11.64 -5.83 -5.68
C HIS A 48 -12.14 -5.57 -4.26
N ARG A 49 -12.44 -6.62 -3.48
CA ARG A 49 -12.87 -6.48 -2.07
C ARG A 49 -11.78 -5.86 -1.21
N ARG A 50 -10.55 -6.38 -1.30
CA ARG A 50 -9.37 -5.84 -0.61
C ARG A 50 -9.09 -4.39 -1.02
N GLY A 51 -9.24 -4.09 -2.31
CA GLY A 51 -9.11 -2.72 -2.81
C GLY A 51 -10.06 -1.71 -2.17
N SER A 52 -11.27 -2.10 -1.77
CA SER A 52 -12.18 -1.21 -1.04
C SER A 52 -11.72 -0.93 0.38
N LEU A 53 -11.19 -1.94 1.08
CA LEU A 53 -10.59 -1.75 2.41
C LEU A 53 -9.33 -0.88 2.32
N LEU A 54 -8.47 -1.16 1.34
CA LEU A 54 -7.28 -0.37 1.05
C LEU A 54 -7.60 1.12 0.83
N SER A 55 -8.65 1.42 0.04
CA SER A 55 -9.08 2.80 -0.21
C SER A 55 -9.44 3.54 1.07
N GLU A 56 -10.21 2.90 1.95
CA GLU A 56 -10.65 3.49 3.22
C GLU A 56 -9.48 3.68 4.19
N LEU A 57 -8.61 2.67 4.35
CA LEU A 57 -7.44 2.78 5.22
C LEU A 57 -6.47 3.86 4.74
N GLN A 58 -6.29 3.99 3.42
CA GLN A 58 -5.52 5.08 2.84
C GLN A 58 -6.15 6.45 3.15
N GLU A 59 -7.48 6.58 3.05
CA GLU A 59 -8.19 7.83 3.37
C GLU A 59 -7.97 8.24 4.83
N ARG A 60 -8.00 7.28 5.76
CA ARG A 60 -7.69 7.52 7.18
C ARG A 60 -6.25 7.95 7.39
N LEU A 61 -5.29 7.27 6.75
CA LEU A 61 -3.87 7.65 6.81
C LEU A 61 -3.69 9.11 6.34
N PHE A 62 -4.38 9.48 5.26
CA PHE A 62 -4.34 10.83 4.72
C PHE A 62 -4.99 11.87 5.63
N ALA A 63 -6.13 11.54 6.24
CA ALA A 63 -6.80 12.41 7.21
C ALA A 63 -5.92 12.63 8.46
N GLU A 64 -5.30 11.57 8.98
CA GLU A 64 -4.37 11.62 10.10
C GLU A 64 -3.18 12.55 9.81
N GLY A 65 -2.52 12.35 8.65
CA GLY A 65 -1.36 13.16 8.24
C GLY A 65 -1.69 14.63 7.96
N ARG A 66 -2.93 14.95 7.56
CA ARG A 66 -3.37 16.36 7.38
C ARG A 66 -3.45 17.15 8.68
N GLU A 67 -3.68 16.48 9.80
CA GLU A 67 -3.78 17.13 11.09
C GLU A 67 -2.41 17.22 11.77
N ARG A 68 -1.90 16.10 12.31
CA ARG A 68 -0.60 16.01 13.00
C ARG A 68 0.03 14.63 12.92
N GLY A 69 -0.50 13.71 12.12
CA GLY A 69 0.15 12.42 11.90
C GLY A 69 1.54 12.63 11.32
N GLU A 70 2.51 11.87 11.82
CA GLU A 70 3.89 11.85 11.31
C GLU A 70 4.13 10.65 10.39
N ARG A 71 3.14 9.75 10.30
CA ARG A 71 3.27 8.46 9.65
C ARG A 71 3.07 8.56 8.14
N SER A 72 3.84 7.79 7.39
CA SER A 72 3.67 7.61 5.95
C SER A 72 3.97 6.16 5.56
N LEU A 73 3.63 5.79 4.33
CA LEU A 73 3.95 4.47 3.79
C LEU A 73 4.76 4.62 2.51
N LEU A 74 5.94 4.02 2.44
CA LEU A 74 6.77 3.95 1.24
C LEU A 74 6.70 2.54 0.64
N VAL A 75 6.24 2.47 -0.60
CA VAL A 75 6.19 1.27 -1.42
C VAL A 75 7.29 1.35 -2.49
N VAL A 76 8.30 0.50 -2.39
CA VAL A 76 9.36 0.37 -3.41
C VAL A 76 9.01 -0.75 -4.37
N VAL A 77 9.06 -0.50 -5.68
CA VAL A 77 8.81 -1.52 -6.70
C VAL A 77 10.02 -1.65 -7.61
N GLN A 78 10.63 -2.82 -7.59
CA GLN A 78 11.76 -3.17 -8.43
C GLN A 78 11.50 -4.41 -9.30
N GLY A 79 12.38 -4.63 -10.27
CA GLY A 79 12.31 -5.72 -11.23
C GLY A 79 12.82 -5.28 -12.60
N LEU A 80 13.26 -6.23 -13.43
CA LEU A 80 13.76 -5.95 -14.76
C LEU A 80 12.72 -5.24 -15.64
N ASP A 81 13.18 -4.65 -16.74
CA ASP A 81 12.25 -4.09 -17.71
C ASP A 81 11.32 -5.16 -18.26
N THR A 82 10.06 -4.76 -18.44
CA THR A 82 8.88 -5.61 -18.66
C THR A 82 8.32 -6.38 -17.47
N ALA A 83 8.96 -6.39 -16.29
CA ALA A 83 8.48 -7.11 -15.10
C ALA A 83 7.06 -6.68 -14.65
N GLY A 84 6.69 -5.43 -14.91
CA GLY A 84 5.33 -4.94 -14.68
C GLY A 84 5.23 -3.78 -13.69
N LYS A 85 6.35 -3.19 -13.27
CA LYS A 85 6.45 -2.08 -12.29
C LYS A 85 5.40 -0.98 -12.49
N GLY A 86 5.44 -0.26 -13.63
CA GLY A 86 4.42 0.77 -13.92
C GLY A 86 2.98 0.26 -14.06
N GLY A 87 2.78 -1.05 -14.30
CA GLY A 87 1.46 -1.68 -14.26
C GLY A 87 0.95 -1.95 -12.85
N VAL A 88 1.84 -2.22 -11.91
CA VAL A 88 1.58 -2.33 -10.47
C VAL A 88 1.33 -0.94 -9.89
N ALA A 89 2.19 0.05 -10.16
CA ALA A 89 2.01 1.42 -9.68
C ALA A 89 0.64 1.98 -10.09
N ARG A 90 0.25 1.80 -11.36
CA ARG A 90 -1.10 2.17 -11.82
C ARG A 90 -2.21 1.40 -11.12
N HIS A 91 -2.01 0.11 -10.87
CA HIS A 91 -2.99 -0.71 -10.19
C HIS A 91 -3.22 -0.22 -8.75
N VAL A 92 -2.16 0.04 -8.00
CA VAL A 92 -2.23 0.66 -6.66
C VAL A 92 -2.96 2.01 -6.72
N MET A 93 -2.52 2.94 -7.59
CA MET A 93 -3.19 4.24 -7.76
C MET A 93 -4.66 4.14 -8.16
N SER A 94 -5.08 3.06 -8.81
CA SER A 94 -6.48 2.88 -9.20
C SER A 94 -7.40 2.44 -8.05
N LYS A 95 -6.84 2.12 -6.88
CA LYS A 95 -7.58 1.65 -5.70
C LYS A 95 -7.79 2.72 -4.63
N VAL A 96 -7.02 3.81 -4.68
CA VAL A 96 -6.96 4.83 -3.62
C VAL A 96 -7.17 6.22 -4.21
N ASP A 97 -7.38 7.24 -3.37
CA ASP A 97 -7.48 8.62 -3.85
C ASP A 97 -6.09 9.08 -4.35
N PRO A 98 -5.97 9.59 -5.59
CA PRO A 98 -4.69 10.04 -6.13
C PRO A 98 -4.06 11.19 -5.32
N GLN A 99 -4.81 11.97 -4.55
CA GLN A 99 -4.27 13.00 -3.66
C GLN A 99 -3.49 12.42 -2.48
N GLY A 100 -3.76 11.17 -2.12
CA GLY A 100 -3.07 10.45 -1.06
C GLY A 100 -1.84 9.67 -1.52
N VAL A 101 -1.44 9.83 -2.79
CA VAL A 101 -0.32 9.07 -3.38
C VAL A 101 0.75 9.99 -3.95
N ALA A 102 2.00 9.75 -3.56
CA ALA A 102 3.19 10.38 -4.15
C ALA A 102 3.93 9.36 -5.02
N LEU A 103 3.65 9.34 -6.32
CA LEU A 103 4.34 8.47 -7.28
C LEU A 103 5.62 9.13 -7.78
N ARG A 104 6.76 8.44 -7.64
CA ARG A 104 8.01 8.80 -8.29
C ARG A 104 8.57 7.65 -9.12
N SER A 105 8.92 7.95 -10.38
CA SER A 105 9.69 7.03 -11.22
C SER A 105 11.12 7.52 -11.36
N PHE A 106 12.08 6.65 -11.08
CA PHE A 106 13.50 6.99 -11.17
C PHE A 106 14.09 6.49 -12.50
N GLY A 107 14.72 7.40 -13.24
CA GLY A 107 15.51 7.10 -14.44
C GLY A 107 17.01 7.19 -14.16
N PRO A 108 17.85 7.10 -15.20
CA PRO A 108 19.28 7.39 -15.10
C PRO A 108 19.51 8.75 -14.42
N PRO A 109 20.48 8.88 -13.50
CA PRO A 109 20.72 10.13 -12.80
C PRO A 109 21.09 11.26 -13.76
N THR A 110 20.62 12.47 -13.49
CA THR A 110 21.03 13.67 -14.24
C THR A 110 22.47 14.07 -13.90
N GLU A 111 23.07 14.96 -14.68
CA GLU A 111 24.42 15.47 -14.37
C GLU A 111 24.48 16.18 -13.01
N ALA A 112 23.41 16.87 -12.61
CA ALA A 112 23.30 17.50 -11.31
C ALA A 112 23.19 16.45 -10.19
N GLU A 113 22.38 15.42 -10.38
CA GLU A 113 22.23 14.32 -9.41
C GLU A 113 23.54 13.57 -9.19
N ARG A 114 24.33 13.34 -10.24
CA ARG A 114 25.65 12.68 -10.16
C ARG A 114 26.70 13.46 -9.34
N LYS A 115 26.47 14.75 -9.07
CA LYS A 115 27.37 15.57 -8.23
C LYS A 115 27.08 15.44 -6.73
N HIS A 116 26.05 14.69 -6.37
CA HIS A 116 25.66 14.42 -4.99
C HIS A 116 25.74 12.93 -4.68
N HIS A 117 25.66 12.61 -3.40
CA HIS A 117 25.45 11.24 -2.94
C HIS A 117 24.20 10.62 -3.59
N PHE A 118 24.22 9.33 -3.93
CA PHE A 118 23.13 8.70 -4.69
C PHE A 118 21.76 8.80 -3.99
N LEU A 119 21.74 8.72 -2.65
CA LEU A 119 20.53 8.91 -1.83
C LEU A 119 19.97 10.33 -1.85
N TRP A 120 20.73 11.35 -2.30
CA TRP A 120 20.27 12.74 -2.29
C TRP A 120 18.98 12.94 -3.07
N ARG A 121 18.92 12.38 -4.29
CA ARG A 121 17.72 12.52 -5.13
C ARG A 121 16.54 11.70 -4.60
N ILE A 122 16.83 10.64 -3.84
CA ILE A 122 15.83 9.73 -3.26
C ILE A 122 15.16 10.42 -2.07
N LYS A 123 15.97 11.03 -1.18
CA LYS A 123 15.49 11.79 -0.02
C LYS A 123 14.54 12.94 -0.38
N LYS A 124 14.72 13.54 -1.56
CA LYS A 124 13.85 14.64 -2.03
C LYS A 124 12.44 14.20 -2.43
N GLU A 125 12.24 12.92 -2.66
CA GLU A 125 11.00 12.37 -3.22
C GLU A 125 10.26 11.48 -2.20
N LEU A 126 10.74 11.45 -0.94
CA LEU A 126 10.07 10.71 0.14
C LEU A 126 8.63 11.22 0.34
N PRO A 127 7.69 10.32 0.70
CA PRO A 127 6.32 10.74 0.97
C PRO A 127 6.27 11.64 2.20
N SER A 128 5.46 12.70 2.12
CA SER A 128 5.06 13.46 3.30
C SER A 128 4.13 12.62 4.18
N PRO A 129 3.97 12.97 5.47
CA PRO A 129 3.01 12.31 6.35
C PRO A 129 1.60 12.24 5.76
N GLY A 130 0.94 11.12 5.98
CA GLY A 130 -0.38 10.77 5.44
C GLY A 130 -0.40 10.28 3.99
N LEU A 131 0.75 10.24 3.30
CA LEU A 131 0.82 9.77 1.91
C LEU A 131 1.34 8.34 1.79
N ILE A 132 0.89 7.65 0.75
CA ILE A 132 1.54 6.47 0.21
C ILE A 132 2.53 6.93 -0.88
N GLY A 133 3.82 6.85 -0.60
CA GLY A 133 4.89 7.00 -1.57
C GLY A 133 5.02 5.73 -2.41
N VAL A 134 5.07 5.85 -3.74
CA VAL A 134 5.31 4.72 -4.64
C VAL A 134 6.53 5.01 -5.48
N PHE A 135 7.58 4.22 -5.31
CA PHE A 135 8.83 4.31 -6.07
C PHE A 135 8.84 3.24 -7.17
N ASP A 136 8.69 3.66 -8.43
CA ASP A 136 8.95 2.82 -9.61
C ASP A 136 10.44 2.94 -9.98
N ARG A 137 11.21 1.90 -9.63
CA ARG A 137 12.66 1.98 -9.36
C ARG A 137 12.96 2.85 -8.14
N SER A 138 14.19 2.83 -7.63
CA SER A 138 14.55 3.48 -6.36
C SER A 138 16.07 3.59 -6.17
N HIS A 139 16.54 3.85 -4.94
CA HIS A 139 17.95 3.77 -4.54
C HIS A 139 18.60 2.42 -4.83
N TYR A 140 17.84 1.36 -5.05
CA TYR A 140 18.39 0.06 -5.42
C TYR A 140 19.02 0.03 -6.83
N GLU A 141 18.71 0.99 -7.72
CA GLU A 141 19.40 1.09 -9.02
C GLU A 141 20.93 1.26 -8.85
N ASP A 142 21.34 1.88 -7.74
CA ASP A 142 22.73 2.16 -7.37
C ASP A 142 23.49 0.94 -6.84
N VAL A 143 22.84 -0.22 -6.70
CA VAL A 143 23.46 -1.54 -6.46
C VAL A 143 23.01 -2.61 -7.47
N LEU A 144 22.17 -2.23 -8.44
CA LEU A 144 21.72 -3.07 -9.55
C LEU A 144 22.46 -2.69 -10.84
N VAL A 145 21.99 -1.64 -11.53
CA VAL A 145 22.60 -1.17 -12.78
C VAL A 145 24.03 -0.70 -12.55
N ALA A 146 24.28 0.01 -11.44
CA ALA A 146 25.63 0.47 -11.13
C ALA A 146 26.65 -0.68 -10.98
N ARG A 147 26.20 -1.83 -10.48
CA ARG A 147 27.00 -3.05 -10.37
C ARG A 147 27.16 -3.76 -11.71
N VAL A 148 26.06 -4.03 -12.42
CA VAL A 148 26.09 -4.84 -13.65
C VAL A 148 26.79 -4.11 -14.79
N ASP A 149 26.54 -2.81 -14.94
CA ASP A 149 27.13 -1.99 -16.00
C ASP A 149 28.50 -1.41 -15.60
N GLY A 150 29.00 -1.73 -14.39
CA GLY A 150 30.32 -1.29 -13.91
C GLY A 150 30.46 0.23 -13.78
N LEU A 151 29.40 0.91 -13.36
CA LEU A 151 29.38 2.38 -13.26
C LEU A 151 30.20 2.90 -12.07
N VAL A 152 30.42 2.05 -11.07
CA VAL A 152 31.23 2.31 -9.86
C VAL A 152 32.04 1.07 -9.51
N THR A 153 33.05 1.21 -8.65
CA THR A 153 33.90 0.08 -8.25
C THR A 153 33.12 -0.93 -7.40
N PRO A 154 33.55 -2.21 -7.36
CA PRO A 154 33.02 -3.22 -6.44
C PRO A 154 32.91 -2.75 -5.00
N ASP A 155 34.00 -2.21 -4.45
CA ASP A 155 34.05 -1.69 -3.08
C ASP A 155 33.00 -0.58 -2.85
N GLU A 156 32.72 0.25 -3.86
CA GLU A 156 31.75 1.33 -3.75
C GLU A 156 30.32 0.80 -3.73
N TRP A 157 29.89 0.00 -4.71
CA TRP A 157 28.51 -0.52 -4.68
C TRP A 157 28.27 -1.53 -3.57
N GLU A 158 29.32 -2.24 -3.12
CA GLU A 158 29.20 -3.17 -1.99
C GLU A 158 28.95 -2.43 -0.67
N GLY A 159 29.61 -1.29 -0.44
CA GLY A 159 29.34 -0.45 0.73
C GLY A 159 27.92 0.14 0.76
N ARG A 160 27.31 0.36 -0.42
CA ARG A 160 25.96 0.95 -0.52
C ARG A 160 24.87 0.09 0.10
N TYR A 161 25.04 -1.23 0.25
CA TYR A 161 24.03 -2.06 0.93
C TYR A 161 23.85 -1.65 2.39
N ASP A 162 24.95 -1.38 3.11
CA ASP A 162 24.90 -0.96 4.50
C ASP A 162 24.32 0.46 4.62
N GLU A 163 24.68 1.36 3.70
CA GLU A 163 24.10 2.70 3.63
C GLU A 163 22.60 2.70 3.33
N ILE A 164 22.14 1.78 2.47
CA ILE A 164 20.71 1.59 2.17
C ILE A 164 19.98 1.11 3.41
N ASN A 165 20.51 0.11 4.12
CA ASN A 165 19.90 -0.41 5.34
C ASN A 165 19.80 0.68 6.42
N ALA A 166 20.89 1.43 6.65
CA ALA A 166 20.90 2.54 7.61
C ALA A 166 19.95 3.68 7.19
N PHE A 167 19.84 3.95 5.89
CA PHE A 167 18.89 4.93 5.37
C PHE A 167 17.45 4.50 5.62
N GLU A 168 17.09 3.26 5.30
CA GLU A 168 15.74 2.73 5.50
C GLU A 168 15.37 2.63 6.97
N GLU A 169 16.29 2.19 7.84
CA GLU A 169 16.11 2.17 9.29
C GLU A 169 15.78 3.57 9.82
N GLY A 170 16.55 4.60 9.44
CA GLY A 170 16.28 5.97 9.84
C GLY A 170 14.93 6.53 9.34
N LEU A 171 14.41 6.02 8.21
CA LEU A 171 13.07 6.38 7.74
C LEU A 171 11.98 5.71 8.57
N VAL A 172 12.16 4.45 8.95
CA VAL A 172 11.22 3.73 9.81
C VAL A 172 11.16 4.39 11.19
N GLU A 173 12.31 4.73 11.77
CA GLU A 173 12.38 5.48 13.03
C GLU A 173 11.66 6.83 12.96
N ALA A 174 11.69 7.49 11.79
CA ALA A 174 10.98 8.74 11.54
C ALA A 174 9.48 8.58 11.20
N GLY A 175 8.93 7.37 11.29
CA GLY A 175 7.51 7.10 11.09
C GLY A 175 7.12 6.68 9.66
N THR A 176 8.08 6.37 8.78
CA THR A 176 7.78 5.84 7.45
C THR A 176 7.79 4.32 7.46
N THR A 177 6.62 3.69 7.35
CA THR A 177 6.56 2.24 7.10
C THR A 177 7.08 1.95 5.70
N ILE A 178 7.93 0.93 5.52
CA ILE A 178 8.52 0.58 4.22
C ILE A 178 8.14 -0.84 3.84
N ILE A 179 7.61 -1.03 2.64
CA ILE A 179 7.48 -2.36 2.02
C ILE A 179 8.05 -2.34 0.61
N LYS A 180 8.77 -3.40 0.24
CA LYS A 180 9.53 -3.45 -1.02
C LYS A 180 9.11 -4.67 -1.82
N PHE A 181 8.85 -4.50 -3.12
CA PHE A 181 8.36 -5.54 -4.01
C PHE A 181 9.35 -5.80 -5.14
N GLY A 182 9.90 -7.01 -5.19
CA GLY A 182 10.72 -7.50 -6.30
C GLY A 182 9.86 -8.28 -7.29
N LEU A 183 9.55 -7.70 -8.45
CA LEU A 183 8.73 -8.35 -9.48
C LEU A 183 9.60 -9.25 -10.37
N MET A 184 9.54 -10.56 -10.17
CA MET A 184 10.39 -11.52 -10.88
C MET A 184 9.63 -12.18 -12.03
N VAL A 185 10.02 -11.89 -13.26
CA VAL A 185 9.52 -12.57 -14.48
C VAL A 185 10.56 -13.54 -14.99
N SER A 186 10.12 -14.64 -15.61
CA SER A 186 11.01 -15.59 -16.27
C SER A 186 11.68 -14.93 -17.47
N HIS A 187 12.84 -15.47 -17.87
CA HIS A 187 13.53 -15.02 -19.07
C HIS A 187 12.61 -15.15 -20.29
N ASP A 188 11.81 -16.20 -20.40
CA ASP A 188 10.90 -16.39 -21.54
C ASP A 188 9.73 -15.40 -21.51
N GLU A 189 9.09 -15.18 -20.36
CA GLU A 189 8.02 -14.19 -20.24
C GLU A 189 8.52 -12.76 -20.54
N GLN A 190 9.74 -12.41 -20.11
CA GLN A 190 10.34 -11.13 -20.49
C GLN A 190 10.44 -11.01 -22.02
N GLY A 191 10.91 -12.07 -22.70
CA GLY A 191 11.02 -12.12 -24.16
C GLY A 191 9.66 -11.97 -24.84
N LEU A 192 8.63 -12.68 -24.38
CA LEU A 192 7.26 -12.57 -24.88
C LEU A 192 6.71 -11.15 -24.73
N ARG A 193 7.00 -10.48 -23.60
CA ARG A 193 6.57 -9.10 -23.35
C ARG A 193 7.29 -8.09 -24.24
N LEU A 194 8.57 -8.29 -24.52
CA LEU A 194 9.34 -7.47 -25.45
C LEU A 194 8.84 -7.62 -26.89
N MET A 195 8.63 -8.86 -27.35
CA MET A 195 8.06 -9.14 -28.68
C MET A 195 6.72 -8.43 -28.85
N LYS A 196 5.83 -8.57 -27.87
CA LYS A 196 4.54 -7.88 -27.86
C LYS A 196 4.63 -6.35 -27.89
N ARG A 197 5.70 -5.75 -27.36
CA ARG A 197 5.93 -4.29 -27.47
C ARG A 197 6.35 -3.91 -28.88
N LEU A 198 7.22 -4.70 -29.52
CA LEU A 198 7.65 -4.51 -30.90
C LEU A 198 6.50 -4.66 -31.90
N ASP A 199 5.62 -5.63 -31.68
CA ASP A 199 4.46 -5.89 -32.55
C ASP A 199 3.36 -4.83 -32.45
N ARG A 200 3.35 -4.02 -31.40
CA ARG A 200 2.26 -3.09 -31.08
C ARG A 200 2.70 -1.63 -31.27
N PRO A 201 2.22 -0.93 -32.32
CA PRO A 201 2.55 0.49 -32.54
C PRO A 201 2.25 1.38 -31.33
N ASP A 202 1.15 1.12 -30.60
CA ASP A 202 0.76 1.85 -29.38
C ASP A 202 1.66 1.59 -28.16
N LYS A 203 2.69 0.75 -28.32
CA LYS A 203 3.64 0.34 -27.28
C LYS A 203 5.10 0.56 -27.69
N HIS A 204 5.40 0.99 -28.91
CA HIS A 204 6.76 1.30 -29.36
C HIS A 204 7.47 2.29 -28.45
N TRP A 205 6.76 3.32 -27.95
CA TRP A 205 7.31 4.29 -27.00
C TRP A 205 7.79 3.69 -25.68
N LYS A 206 7.36 2.46 -25.33
CA LYS A 206 7.80 1.73 -24.13
C LYS A 206 9.00 0.82 -24.37
N TYR A 207 9.40 0.61 -25.62
CA TYR A 207 10.55 -0.20 -25.96
C TYR A 207 11.80 0.67 -25.89
N SER A 208 12.87 0.12 -25.31
CA SER A 208 14.19 0.73 -25.29
C SER A 208 15.17 -0.13 -26.07
N THR A 209 16.07 0.49 -26.82
CA THR A 209 17.17 -0.23 -27.46
C THR A 209 18.10 -0.91 -26.44
N ASN A 210 18.06 -0.49 -25.18
CA ASN A 210 18.81 -1.10 -24.08
C ASN A 210 18.11 -2.34 -23.48
N ASP A 211 16.86 -2.65 -23.87
CA ASP A 211 16.15 -3.83 -23.37
C ASP A 211 16.90 -5.13 -23.75
N LEU A 212 17.49 -5.21 -24.95
CA LEU A 212 18.22 -6.40 -25.42
C LEU A 212 19.61 -6.56 -24.79
N PRO A 213 20.46 -5.52 -24.67
CA PRO A 213 21.67 -5.59 -23.86
C PRO A 213 21.39 -6.07 -22.43
N THR A 214 20.45 -5.44 -21.72
CA THR A 214 20.05 -5.84 -20.35
C THR A 214 19.62 -7.31 -20.29
N ARG A 215 18.90 -7.79 -21.31
CA ARG A 215 18.50 -9.20 -21.44
C ARG A 215 19.69 -10.15 -21.68
N ARG A 216 20.76 -9.72 -22.35
CA ARG A 216 21.97 -10.55 -22.54
C ARG A 216 22.72 -10.73 -21.22
N ASP A 217 22.70 -9.70 -20.38
CA ASP A 217 23.32 -9.71 -19.06
C ASP A 217 22.37 -10.26 -17.96
N TRP A 218 21.42 -11.13 -18.36
CA TRP A 218 20.36 -11.65 -17.50
C TRP A 218 20.90 -12.20 -16.18
N ASP A 219 21.88 -13.11 -16.26
CA ASP A 219 22.42 -13.79 -15.08
C ASP A 219 23.12 -12.82 -14.12
N ALA A 220 23.79 -11.79 -14.65
CA ALA A 220 24.41 -10.74 -13.84
C ALA A 220 23.34 -9.92 -13.09
N TYR A 221 22.23 -9.59 -13.76
CA TYR A 221 21.10 -8.94 -13.10
C TYR A 221 20.40 -9.84 -12.10
N GLN A 222 20.24 -11.15 -12.36
CA GLN A 222 19.67 -12.09 -11.38
C GLN A 222 20.53 -12.12 -10.12
N ALA A 223 21.86 -12.28 -10.26
CA ALA A 223 22.78 -12.26 -9.12
C ALA A 223 22.71 -10.94 -8.34
N ALA A 224 22.66 -9.79 -9.03
CA ALA A 224 22.52 -8.49 -8.37
C ALA A 224 21.19 -8.35 -7.60
N TYR A 225 20.08 -8.85 -8.15
CA TYR A 225 18.78 -8.85 -7.48
C TYR A 225 18.76 -9.78 -6.26
N GLU A 226 19.33 -10.98 -6.37
CA GLU A 226 19.43 -11.90 -5.23
C GLU A 226 20.18 -11.24 -4.06
N ASP A 227 21.32 -10.60 -4.33
CA ASP A 227 22.08 -9.90 -3.28
C ASP A 227 21.28 -8.73 -2.68
N VAL A 228 20.50 -7.99 -3.48
CA VAL A 228 19.57 -6.97 -2.96
C VAL A 228 18.57 -7.59 -1.97
N PHE A 229 17.94 -8.70 -2.35
CA PHE A 229 16.92 -9.35 -1.52
C PHE A 229 17.48 -9.97 -0.25
N ARG A 230 18.69 -10.55 -0.31
CA ARG A 230 19.34 -11.16 0.85
C ARG A 230 19.93 -10.13 1.80
N ARG A 231 20.59 -9.09 1.28
CA ARG A 231 21.35 -8.12 2.09
C ARG A 231 20.51 -6.98 2.65
N THR A 232 19.32 -6.75 2.09
CA THR A 232 18.49 -5.59 2.48
C THR A 232 17.05 -5.92 2.83
N SER A 233 16.68 -7.20 2.94
CA SER A 233 15.39 -7.57 3.53
C SER A 233 15.54 -7.63 5.04
N THR A 234 15.03 -6.62 5.74
CA THR A 234 15.05 -6.54 7.20
C THR A 234 13.64 -6.72 7.78
N ASP A 235 13.50 -6.81 9.09
CA ASP A 235 12.19 -6.76 9.76
C ASP A 235 11.51 -5.39 9.61
N ALA A 236 12.29 -4.31 9.65
CA ALA A 236 11.79 -2.95 9.53
C ALA A 236 11.42 -2.57 8.08
N ALA A 237 12.14 -3.13 7.10
CA ALA A 237 11.94 -2.88 5.68
C ALA A 237 12.04 -4.20 4.89
N PRO A 238 10.97 -5.02 4.87
CA PRO A 238 11.00 -6.32 4.21
C PRO A 238 10.96 -6.20 2.68
N TRP A 239 11.63 -7.13 2.01
CA TRP A 239 11.40 -7.43 0.60
C TRP A 239 10.41 -8.57 0.45
N TYR A 240 9.43 -8.37 -0.41
CA TYR A 240 8.53 -9.39 -0.92
C TYR A 240 8.87 -9.67 -2.40
N VAL A 241 9.36 -10.87 -2.69
CA VAL A 241 9.77 -11.29 -4.03
C VAL A 241 8.61 -12.02 -4.70
N VAL A 242 8.00 -11.36 -5.67
CA VAL A 242 6.69 -11.75 -6.23
C VAL A 242 6.87 -12.43 -7.59
N PRO A 243 6.43 -13.69 -7.77
CA PRO A 243 6.28 -14.30 -9.09
C PRO A 243 5.40 -13.44 -9.99
N ALA A 244 5.97 -12.95 -11.10
CA ALA A 244 5.36 -11.88 -11.89
C ALA A 244 5.04 -12.29 -13.33
N ASP A 245 5.18 -13.57 -13.71
CA ASP A 245 4.74 -14.03 -15.04
C ASP A 245 3.23 -13.84 -15.19
N HIS A 246 2.50 -14.12 -14.11
CA HIS A 246 1.08 -13.85 -13.99
C HIS A 246 0.82 -12.47 -13.39
N LYS A 247 0.63 -11.47 -14.27
CA LYS A 247 0.28 -10.09 -13.86
C LYS A 247 -0.93 -9.99 -12.92
N TRP A 248 -1.87 -10.93 -13.01
CA TRP A 248 -3.04 -10.94 -12.13
C TRP A 248 -2.69 -11.36 -10.71
N TYR A 249 -1.77 -12.33 -10.55
CA TYR A 249 -1.30 -12.80 -9.26
C TYR A 249 -0.44 -11.73 -8.59
N ALA A 250 0.54 -11.16 -9.31
CA ALA A 250 1.37 -10.08 -8.76
C ALA A 250 0.53 -8.89 -8.25
N ARG A 251 -0.55 -8.53 -8.95
CA ARG A 251 -1.49 -7.49 -8.49
C ARG A 251 -2.28 -7.91 -7.26
N LEU A 252 -2.71 -9.16 -7.20
CA LEU A 252 -3.43 -9.70 -6.05
C LEU A 252 -2.53 -9.68 -4.82
N ALA A 253 -1.35 -10.30 -4.88
CA ALA A 253 -0.39 -10.36 -3.76
C ALA A 253 -0.02 -8.96 -3.25
N ILE A 254 0.29 -8.02 -4.14
CA ILE A 254 0.62 -6.64 -3.75
C ILE A 254 -0.57 -5.94 -3.12
N THR A 255 -1.79 -6.14 -3.65
CA THR A 255 -2.99 -5.55 -3.05
C THR A 255 -3.21 -6.12 -1.65
N GLU A 256 -3.00 -7.42 -1.46
CA GLU A 256 -3.14 -8.07 -0.16
C GLU A 256 -2.12 -7.51 0.84
N ILE A 257 -0.83 -7.65 0.56
CA ILE A 257 0.26 -7.19 1.43
C ILE A 257 0.13 -5.71 1.77
N LEU A 258 -0.20 -4.86 0.79
CA LEU A 258 -0.41 -3.43 1.03
C LEU A 258 -1.61 -3.17 1.95
N THR A 259 -2.70 -3.91 1.77
CA THR A 259 -3.90 -3.79 2.63
C THR A 259 -3.60 -4.24 4.05
N GLN A 260 -2.89 -5.36 4.22
CA GLN A 260 -2.47 -5.86 5.53
C GLN A 260 -1.51 -4.88 6.21
N THR A 261 -0.55 -4.33 5.48
CA THR A 261 0.39 -3.32 6.00
C THR A 261 -0.35 -2.09 6.52
N LEU A 262 -1.31 -1.56 5.77
CA LEU A 262 -2.12 -0.42 6.23
C LEU A 262 -3.07 -0.81 7.37
N ALA A 263 -3.55 -2.06 7.40
CA ALA A 263 -4.29 -2.54 8.55
C ALA A 263 -3.38 -2.56 9.78
N ASP A 264 -2.15 -3.07 9.71
CA ASP A 264 -1.20 -3.06 10.83
C ASP A 264 -0.84 -1.65 11.29
N MET A 265 -0.73 -0.70 10.36
CA MET A 265 -0.56 0.71 10.69
C MET A 265 -1.76 1.28 11.46
N ASP A 266 -2.96 0.69 11.33
CA ASP A 266 -4.18 1.09 12.04
C ASP A 266 -4.46 2.60 11.98
N PRO A 267 -4.54 3.21 10.78
CA PRO A 267 -4.85 4.63 10.66
C PRO A 267 -6.29 4.90 11.10
N GLU A 268 -6.46 5.94 11.90
CA GLU A 268 -7.75 6.35 12.47
C GLU A 268 -8.21 7.71 11.93
N TRP A 269 -9.52 7.97 12.05
CA TRP A 269 -10.01 9.32 11.83
C TRP A 269 -9.49 10.27 12.93
N PRO A 270 -8.93 11.44 12.56
CA PRO A 270 -8.36 12.33 13.56
C PRO A 270 -9.44 12.94 14.46
N SER A 271 -9.11 13.14 15.73
CA SER A 271 -9.94 13.93 16.64
C SER A 271 -9.93 15.41 16.24
N VAL A 272 -11.11 16.02 16.12
CA VAL A 272 -11.23 17.45 15.80
C VAL A 272 -10.86 18.34 17.00
N ARG A 273 -10.22 19.49 16.74
CA ARG A 273 -9.87 20.49 17.78
C ARG A 273 -10.94 21.54 18.04
N TRP A 274 -12.07 21.42 17.37
CA TRP A 274 -13.23 22.29 17.49
C TRP A 274 -14.42 21.46 17.93
N ASP A 275 -15.35 22.10 18.64
CA ASP A 275 -16.56 21.43 19.12
C ASP A 275 -17.64 21.42 18.03
N PRO A 276 -18.05 20.22 17.54
CA PRO A 276 -19.12 20.12 16.56
C PRO A 276 -20.45 20.70 17.02
N GLU A 277 -20.75 20.72 18.32
CA GLU A 277 -21.96 21.33 18.84
C GLU A 277 -21.94 22.85 18.64
N VAL A 278 -20.84 23.51 18.98
CA VAL A 278 -20.67 24.96 18.79
C VAL A 278 -20.80 25.31 17.31
N GLN A 279 -20.06 24.60 16.45
CA GLN A 279 -20.05 24.87 15.01
C GLN A 279 -21.41 24.61 14.36
N ARG A 280 -22.15 23.59 14.80
CA ARG A 280 -23.52 23.34 14.31
C ARG A 280 -24.48 24.47 14.68
N ARG A 281 -24.35 25.07 15.86
CA ARG A 281 -25.18 26.22 16.27
C ARG A 281 -24.88 27.44 15.41
N GLU A 282 -23.60 27.76 15.20
CA GLU A 282 -23.19 28.88 14.34
C GLU A 282 -23.66 28.71 12.89
N LEU A 283 -23.54 27.50 12.35
CA LEU A 283 -24.03 27.20 11.01
C LEU A 283 -25.56 27.28 10.94
N ALA A 284 -26.28 26.75 11.93
CA ALA A 284 -27.74 26.86 11.99
C ALA A 284 -28.22 28.32 12.02
N ALA A 285 -27.42 29.24 12.59
CA ALA A 285 -27.71 30.68 12.60
C ALA A 285 -27.66 31.35 11.19
N SER A 286 -26.97 30.74 10.21
CA SER A 286 -26.93 31.23 8.83
C SER A 286 -27.79 30.44 7.83
N MET A 287 -28.36 29.30 8.25
CA MET A 287 -29.21 28.45 7.41
C MET A 287 -30.68 28.88 7.43
N SER A 288 -31.40 28.57 6.35
CA SER A 288 -32.87 28.67 6.34
C SER A 288 -33.50 27.54 7.15
N THR A 289 -34.69 27.78 7.73
CA THR A 289 -35.46 26.79 8.48
C THR A 289 -35.73 25.53 7.66
N ALA A 290 -36.02 25.69 6.36
CA ALA A 290 -36.24 24.56 5.44
C ALA A 290 -34.98 23.69 5.29
N ALA A 291 -33.79 24.31 5.15
CA ALA A 291 -32.53 23.59 5.03
C ALA A 291 -32.14 22.89 6.35
N LEU A 292 -32.35 23.54 7.49
CA LEU A 292 -32.10 22.93 8.81
C LEU A 292 -33.00 21.71 9.04
N ARG A 293 -34.29 21.80 8.70
CA ARG A 293 -35.23 20.67 8.78
C ARG A 293 -34.82 19.51 7.88
N ALA A 294 -34.37 19.81 6.64
CA ALA A 294 -33.85 18.78 5.73
C ALA A 294 -32.61 18.09 6.32
N SER A 295 -31.66 18.87 6.87
CA SER A 295 -30.46 18.33 7.53
C SER A 295 -30.80 17.39 8.69
N LEU A 296 -31.75 17.76 9.56
CA LEU A 296 -32.21 16.90 10.66
C LEU A 296 -32.77 15.56 10.14
N LYS A 297 -33.58 15.61 9.07
CA LYS A 297 -34.17 14.41 8.47
C LYS A 297 -33.12 13.44 7.91
N GLU A 298 -32.04 13.97 7.34
CA GLU A 298 -30.98 13.16 6.72
C GLU A 298 -29.95 12.62 7.74
N THR A 299 -29.76 13.32 8.85
CA THR A 299 -28.71 13.04 9.85
C THR A 299 -28.71 11.59 10.32
N ASP A 300 -29.89 11.04 10.63
CA ASP A 300 -30.01 9.67 11.10
C ASP A 300 -29.52 8.63 10.10
N LYS A 301 -29.94 8.79 8.84
CA LYS A 301 -29.58 7.87 7.76
C LYS A 301 -28.08 7.97 7.45
N GLN A 302 -27.55 9.18 7.39
CA GLN A 302 -26.14 9.43 7.07
C GLN A 302 -25.21 8.88 8.16
N VAL A 303 -25.47 9.21 9.43
CA VAL A 303 -24.62 8.78 10.54
C VAL A 303 -24.73 7.27 10.76
N LYS A 304 -25.94 6.68 10.75
CA LYS A 304 -26.07 5.21 10.86
C LYS A 304 -25.33 4.47 9.75
N LYS A 305 -25.36 5.01 8.53
CA LYS A 305 -24.60 4.44 7.42
C LYS A 305 -23.09 4.52 7.69
N ALA A 306 -22.59 5.70 8.08
CA ALA A 306 -21.19 5.91 8.39
C ALA A 306 -20.70 4.99 9.52
N VAL A 307 -21.44 4.88 10.63
CA VAL A 307 -21.11 3.98 11.76
C VAL A 307 -21.09 2.52 11.32
N LYS A 308 -22.03 2.10 10.46
CA LYS A 308 -22.05 0.73 9.93
C LYS A 308 -20.86 0.46 9.00
N ASP A 309 -20.54 1.42 8.14
CA ASP A 309 -19.42 1.30 7.20
C ASP A 309 -18.08 1.29 7.95
N ASP A 310 -17.89 2.15 8.95
CA ASP A 310 -16.72 2.20 9.83
C ASP A 310 -16.53 0.88 10.59
N ARG A 311 -17.58 0.36 11.24
CA ARG A 311 -17.51 -0.94 11.91
C ARG A 311 -17.13 -2.07 10.95
N ARG A 312 -17.68 -2.06 9.72
CA ARG A 312 -17.34 -3.06 8.70
C ARG A 312 -15.85 -2.99 8.36
N VAL A 313 -15.32 -1.80 8.17
CA VAL A 313 -13.90 -1.57 7.86
C VAL A 313 -13.01 -2.09 8.98
N GLN A 314 -13.32 -1.75 10.23
CA GLN A 314 -12.53 -2.17 11.38
C GLN A 314 -12.51 -3.70 11.54
N VAL A 315 -13.65 -4.37 11.35
CA VAL A 315 -13.74 -5.84 11.34
C VAL A 315 -12.90 -6.43 10.18
N GLN A 316 -12.99 -5.85 8.99
CA GLN A 316 -12.20 -6.30 7.85
C GLN A 316 -10.70 -6.08 8.04
N ALA A 317 -10.29 -4.98 8.66
CA ALA A 317 -8.91 -4.69 9.02
C ALA A 317 -8.40 -5.69 10.06
N ALA A 318 -9.16 -5.97 11.12
CA ALA A 318 -8.81 -7.00 12.11
C ALA A 318 -8.55 -8.36 11.45
N ARG A 319 -9.42 -8.79 10.54
CA ARG A 319 -9.25 -10.04 9.78
C ARG A 319 -8.08 -10.01 8.81
N ALA A 320 -7.79 -8.86 8.19
CA ALA A 320 -6.63 -8.71 7.30
C ALA A 320 -5.30 -8.99 8.01
N ARG A 321 -5.20 -8.69 9.30
CA ARG A 321 -3.96 -8.89 10.06
C ARG A 321 -3.65 -10.35 10.36
N GLY A 322 -4.67 -11.22 10.36
CA GLY A 322 -4.57 -12.65 10.68
C GLY A 322 -4.70 -13.59 9.49
N VAL A 323 -4.48 -13.11 8.26
CA VAL A 323 -4.54 -13.94 7.05
C VAL A 323 -3.52 -15.09 7.16
N GLY A 324 -3.92 -16.31 6.81
CA GLY A 324 -3.04 -17.48 6.86
C GLY A 324 -2.79 -18.07 8.26
N ALA A 325 -3.27 -17.42 9.32
CA ALA A 325 -3.11 -17.86 10.71
C ALA A 325 -4.47 -18.07 11.42
N GLU A 326 -5.50 -18.47 10.67
CA GLU A 326 -6.88 -18.58 11.17
C GLU A 326 -7.06 -19.59 12.32
N ASP A 327 -6.13 -20.54 12.49
CA ASP A 327 -6.14 -21.54 13.55
C ASP A 327 -5.20 -21.20 14.73
N ASP A 328 -4.52 -20.04 14.72
CA ASP A 328 -3.70 -19.57 15.85
C ASP A 328 -4.60 -18.92 16.93
N PRO A 329 -4.67 -19.46 18.16
CA PRO A 329 -5.50 -18.91 19.23
C PRO A 329 -5.19 -17.47 19.61
N LEU A 330 -3.93 -17.03 19.46
CA LEU A 330 -3.54 -15.66 19.76
C LEU A 330 -4.10 -14.69 18.71
N VAL A 331 -3.97 -15.05 17.43
CA VAL A 331 -4.51 -14.28 16.31
C VAL A 331 -6.04 -14.19 16.39
N GLU A 332 -6.71 -15.30 16.73
CA GLU A 332 -8.16 -15.32 16.94
C GLU A 332 -8.57 -14.41 18.11
N ALA A 333 -7.83 -14.44 19.22
CA ALA A 333 -8.10 -13.59 20.38
C ALA A 333 -7.89 -12.10 20.09
N GLU A 334 -6.82 -11.73 19.38
CA GLU A 334 -6.55 -10.36 18.96
C GLU A 334 -7.61 -9.83 17.98
N ALA A 335 -8.01 -10.64 17.00
CA ALA A 335 -9.09 -10.30 16.09
C ALA A 335 -10.39 -10.09 16.86
N GLY A 336 -10.73 -11.00 17.79
CA GLY A 336 -11.92 -10.88 18.63
C GLY A 336 -11.92 -9.62 19.52
N ALA A 337 -10.77 -9.27 20.10
CA ALA A 337 -10.61 -8.05 20.89
C ALA A 337 -10.88 -6.79 20.06
N ARG A 338 -10.33 -6.71 18.83
CA ARG A 338 -10.56 -5.58 17.93
C ARG A 338 -11.99 -5.52 17.40
N GLU A 339 -12.62 -6.67 17.11
CA GLU A 339 -14.04 -6.69 16.74
C GLU A 339 -14.94 -6.16 17.88
N ALA A 340 -14.59 -6.46 19.14
CA ALA A 340 -15.27 -5.93 20.31
C ALA A 340 -15.06 -4.41 20.48
N GLU A 341 -13.84 -3.93 20.28
CA GLU A 341 -13.51 -2.50 20.27
C GLU A 341 -14.29 -1.74 19.19
N ALA A 342 -14.32 -2.26 17.96
CA ALA A 342 -15.10 -1.70 16.86
C ALA A 342 -16.60 -1.63 17.20
N ALA A 343 -17.13 -2.62 17.93
CA ALA A 343 -18.51 -2.60 18.39
C ALA A 343 -18.74 -1.53 19.48
N ALA A 344 -17.79 -1.32 20.38
CA ALA A 344 -17.85 -0.27 21.40
C ALA A 344 -17.81 1.14 20.77
N THR A 345 -16.89 1.38 19.84
CA THR A 345 -16.80 2.65 19.08
C THR A 345 -18.08 2.93 18.30
N ALA A 346 -18.65 1.92 17.64
CA ALA A 346 -19.93 2.07 16.95
C ALA A 346 -21.08 2.41 17.91
N ALA A 347 -21.11 1.83 19.11
CA ALA A 347 -22.11 2.15 20.12
C ALA A 347 -21.96 3.59 20.65
N ALA A 348 -20.73 4.04 20.89
CA ALA A 348 -20.44 5.43 21.28
C ALA A 348 -20.92 6.42 20.20
N ALA A 349 -20.62 6.17 18.92
CA ALA A 349 -21.09 7.00 17.82
C ALA A 349 -22.62 7.04 17.69
N MET A 350 -23.31 5.96 18.03
CA MET A 350 -24.78 5.93 18.08
C MET A 350 -25.37 6.77 19.23
N LEU A 351 -24.68 6.85 20.37
CA LEU A 351 -25.05 7.76 21.46
C LEU A 351 -24.86 9.22 21.05
N ASP A 352 -23.76 9.54 20.36
CA ASP A 352 -23.51 10.88 19.84
C ASP A 352 -24.48 11.29 18.72
N LEU A 353 -24.98 10.33 17.93
CA LEU A 353 -26.07 10.57 16.99
C LEU A 353 -27.34 11.05 17.71
N HIS A 354 -27.68 10.44 18.86
CA HIS A 354 -28.84 10.88 19.65
C HIS A 354 -28.68 12.33 20.11
N ARG A 355 -27.50 12.69 20.64
CA ARG A 355 -27.17 14.06 21.05
C ARG A 355 -27.24 15.04 19.87
N THR A 356 -26.63 14.68 18.74
CA THR A 356 -26.62 15.50 17.51
C THR A 356 -28.03 15.77 17.00
N ARG A 357 -28.90 14.75 17.00
CA ARG A 357 -30.30 14.89 16.57
C ARG A 357 -31.09 15.79 17.52
N LYS A 358 -30.91 15.60 18.83
CA LYS A 358 -31.56 16.45 19.84
C LYS A 358 -31.15 17.92 19.63
N GLN A 359 -29.85 18.18 19.50
CA GLN A 359 -29.35 19.54 19.26
C GLN A 359 -29.96 20.17 18.00
N LYS A 360 -30.01 19.45 16.87
CA LYS A 360 -30.63 19.96 15.64
C LYS A 360 -32.14 20.22 15.78
N ALA A 361 -32.84 19.43 16.58
CA ALA A 361 -34.26 19.64 16.86
C ALA A 361 -34.49 20.89 17.71
N ASP A 362 -33.67 21.08 18.76
CA ASP A 362 -33.73 22.25 19.63
C ASP A 362 -33.45 23.54 18.82
N LEU A 363 -32.40 23.53 17.98
CA LEU A 363 -32.08 24.66 17.08
C LEU A 363 -33.19 24.97 16.05
N LEU A 364 -33.97 23.97 15.64
CA LEU A 364 -35.09 24.17 14.73
C LEU A 364 -36.28 24.80 15.45
N ALA A 365 -36.58 24.37 16.67
CA ALA A 365 -37.63 24.95 17.50
C ALA A 365 -37.35 26.43 17.81
N GLU A 366 -36.11 26.76 18.19
CA GLU A 366 -35.67 28.15 18.42
C GLU A 366 -35.91 29.08 17.20
N ARG A 367 -35.94 28.54 15.98
CA ARG A 367 -36.19 29.27 14.73
C ARG A 367 -37.65 29.35 14.32
N GLU A 368 -38.49 28.47 14.85
CA GLU A 368 -39.93 28.44 14.58
C GLU A 368 -40.68 29.32 15.59
N ASP A 369 -40.14 29.48 16.80
CA ASP A 369 -40.72 30.27 17.89
C ASP A 369 -40.32 31.76 17.88
N GLY A 370 -39.33 32.16 17.07
CA GLY A 370 -38.84 33.54 16.94
C GLY A 370 -38.88 34.05 15.51
#